data_AF-A0A7V9ECT4-F1
#
_entry.id   AF-A0A7V9ECT4-F1
#
_cell.length_a   1.000
_cell.length_b   1.000
_cell.length_c   1.000
_cell.angle_alpha   90.00
_cell.angle_beta   90.00
_cell.angle_gamma   90.00
#
_symmetry.space_group_name_H-M   'P 1'
#
loop_
_entity.id
_entity.type
_entity.pdbx_description
1 polymer ?
#
loop_
_entity_poly.entity_id
_entity_poly.type
_entity_poly.pdbx_seq_one_letter_code
_entity_poly.pdbx_strand_id
1 'polypeptide(L)'
;WDYEIRMAVERTDVVVVALSAKSVTKVGYVQKEIRLVLDAADARPHGQTFIIPARIDDAPVPRPLQRWHWVDASDDLWLERLVLALEKPRPRLAGGQD
;
A
#
# COMPACT_ATOMS: atom_id res chain seq x y z
N TRP A 1 -1.33 -17.70 -7.72
CA TRP A 1 -1.30 -16.24 -7.92
C TRP A 1 -1.63 -15.50 -6.63
N ASP A 2 -2.82 -15.65 -6.03
CA ASP A 2 -3.13 -15.08 -4.70
C ASP A 2 -2.08 -15.41 -3.62
N TYR A 3 -1.62 -16.68 -3.55
CA TYR A 3 -0.58 -17.11 -2.62
C TYR A 3 0.74 -16.33 -2.78
N GLU A 4 1.18 -16.14 -4.03
CA GLU A 4 2.40 -15.38 -4.34
C GLU A 4 2.28 -13.91 -3.93
N ILE A 5 1.09 -13.31 -4.12
CA ILE A 5 0.86 -11.93 -3.67
C ILE A 5 0.92 -11.86 -2.14
N ARG A 6 0.32 -12.82 -1.42
CA ARG A 6 0.40 -12.85 0.05
C ARG A 6 1.84 -12.95 0.53
N MET A 7 2.60 -13.89 -0.02
CA MET A 7 4.02 -14.07 0.31
C MET A 7 4.84 -12.83 -0.02
N ALA A 8 4.57 -12.15 -1.13
CA ALA A 8 5.24 -10.90 -1.49
C ALA A 8 4.91 -9.78 -0.49
N VAL A 9 3.65 -9.62 -0.11
CA VAL A 9 3.22 -8.63 0.89
C VAL A 9 3.81 -8.95 2.28
N GLU A 10 3.87 -10.22 2.67
CA GLU A 10 4.48 -10.69 3.93
C GLU A 10 6.00 -10.52 3.98
N ARG A 11 6.68 -10.38 2.83
CA ARG A 11 8.14 -10.18 2.77
C ARG A 11 8.55 -8.75 2.50
N THR A 12 7.59 -7.86 2.24
CA THR A 12 7.84 -6.47 1.90
C THR A 12 7.47 -5.54 3.04
N ASP A 13 8.25 -4.48 3.23
CA ASP A 13 8.01 -3.46 4.28
C ASP A 13 6.91 -2.46 3.89
N VAL A 14 6.84 -2.13 2.59
CA VAL A 14 5.91 -1.14 2.04
C VAL A 14 5.24 -1.68 0.79
N VAL A 15 3.92 -1.52 0.70
CA VAL A 15 3.15 -1.86 -0.51
C VAL A 15 2.62 -0.57 -1.13
N VAL A 16 3.03 -0.29 -2.36
CA VAL A 16 2.47 0.82 -3.13
C VAL A 16 1.31 0.30 -3.97
N VAL A 17 0.12 0.85 -3.74
CA VAL A 17 -1.09 0.50 -4.51
C VAL A 17 -1.33 1.56 -5.58
N ALA A 18 -0.97 1.24 -6.83
CA ALA A 18 -1.19 2.13 -7.96
C ALA A 18 -2.68 2.16 -8.35
N LEU A 19 -3.30 3.33 -8.22
CA LEU A 19 -4.70 3.58 -8.55
C LEU A 19 -4.77 4.33 -9.88
N SER A 20 -5.37 3.71 -10.88
CA SER A 20 -5.73 4.35 -12.14
C SER A 20 -7.23 4.22 -12.39
N ALA A 21 -7.85 5.14 -13.11
CA ALA A 21 -9.27 5.13 -13.45
C ALA A 21 -9.64 3.83 -14.19
N LYS A 22 -8.72 3.31 -15.02
CA LYS A 22 -8.85 2.03 -15.71
C LYS A 22 -8.73 0.81 -14.79
N SER A 23 -7.99 0.92 -13.69
CA SER A 23 -7.81 -0.16 -12.71
C SER A 23 -8.95 -0.19 -11.69
N VAL A 24 -9.32 0.96 -11.11
CA VAL A 24 -10.32 1.03 -10.03
C VAL A 24 -11.76 0.77 -10.49
N THR A 25 -12.05 0.99 -11.78
CA THR A 25 -13.36 0.70 -12.37
C THR A 25 -13.54 -0.76 -12.80
N LYS A 26 -12.45 -1.55 -12.88
CA LYS A 26 -12.53 -2.99 -13.17
C LYS A 26 -13.06 -3.73 -11.96
N VAL A 27 -14.34 -4.11 -12.05
CA VAL A 27 -15.01 -4.92 -11.03
C VAL A 27 -14.35 -6.31 -10.93
N GLY A 28 -14.14 -6.79 -9.70
CA GLY A 28 -13.71 -8.17 -9.41
C GLY A 28 -12.20 -8.36 -9.21
N TYR A 29 -11.36 -7.95 -10.16
CA TYR A 29 -9.92 -8.26 -10.10
C TYR A 29 -9.15 -7.35 -9.13
N VAL A 30 -9.23 -6.04 -9.33
CA VAL A 30 -8.51 -5.05 -8.51
C VAL A 30 -9.02 -5.04 -7.07
N GLN A 31 -10.32 -5.27 -6.86
CA GLN A 31 -10.87 -5.38 -5.50
C GLN A 31 -10.34 -6.59 -4.74
N LYS A 32 -10.10 -7.71 -5.43
CA LYS A 32 -9.56 -8.92 -4.83
C LYS A 32 -8.10 -8.75 -4.42
N GLU A 33 -7.28 -8.14 -5.27
CA GLU A 33 -5.88 -7.82 -4.96
C GLU A 33 -5.77 -6.82 -3.80
N ILE A 34 -6.54 -5.73 -3.84
CA ILE A 34 -6.57 -4.74 -2.76
C ILE A 34 -6.97 -5.42 -1.46
N ARG A 35 -8.02 -6.26 -1.47
CA ARG A 35 -8.44 -6.99 -0.25
C ARG A 35 -7.32 -7.87 0.30
N LEU A 36 -6.59 -8.57 -0.55
CA LEU A 36 -5.50 -9.42 -0.14
C LEU A 36 -4.34 -8.63 0.49
N VAL A 37 -4.00 -7.46 -0.07
CA VAL A 37 -3.03 -6.54 0.53
C VAL A 37 -3.51 -6.03 1.89
N LEU A 38 -4.80 -5.67 2.00
CA LEU A 38 -5.41 -5.21 3.25
C LEU A 38 -5.40 -6.31 4.34
N ASP A 39 -5.82 -7.52 3.99
CA ASP A 39 -5.84 -8.66 4.91
C ASP A 39 -4.42 -8.97 5.42
N ALA A 40 -3.41 -8.92 4.54
CA ALA A 40 -2.03 -9.14 4.91
C ALA A 40 -1.46 -8.00 5.78
N ALA A 41 -1.87 -6.74 5.56
CA ALA A 41 -1.49 -5.63 6.42
C ALA A 41 -2.15 -5.71 7.80
N ASP A 42 -3.42 -6.13 7.88
CA ASP A 42 -4.16 -6.29 9.13
C ASP A 42 -3.63 -7.50 9.96
N ALA A 43 -3.03 -8.51 9.33
CA ALA A 43 -2.44 -9.67 10.00
C ALA A 43 -1.08 -9.38 10.67
N ARG A 44 -0.46 -8.22 10.41
CA ARG A 44 0.83 -7.85 11.01
C ARG A 44 0.65 -7.10 12.34
N PRO A 45 1.66 -7.14 13.23
CA PRO A 45 1.69 -6.24 14.38
C PRO A 45 1.51 -4.79 13.93
N HIS A 46 0.71 -4.02 14.68
CA HIS A 46 0.47 -2.62 14.38
C HIS A 46 1.79 -1.88 14.12
N GLY A 47 1.90 -1.25 12.94
CA GLY A 47 3.08 -0.49 12.52
C GLY A 47 4.08 -1.21 11.60
N GLN A 48 3.82 -2.45 11.15
CA GLN A 48 4.78 -3.24 10.34
C GLN A 48 4.46 -3.44 8.85
N THR A 49 3.44 -2.81 8.28
CA THR A 49 3.34 -2.68 6.80
C THR A 49 2.71 -1.34 6.48
N PHE A 50 3.41 -0.53 5.69
CA PHE A 50 2.91 0.76 5.24
C PHE A 50 2.27 0.57 3.85
N ILE A 51 0.96 0.75 3.74
CA ILE A 51 0.29 0.84 2.44
C ILE A 51 0.36 2.29 1.99
N ILE A 52 0.88 2.53 0.78
CA ILE A 52 0.88 3.85 0.12
C ILE A 52 0.00 3.76 -1.12
N PRO A 53 -1.23 4.29 -1.09
CA PRO A 53 -1.98 4.48 -2.32
C PRO A 53 -1.28 5.55 -3.17
N ALA A 54 -1.07 5.26 -4.46
CA ALA A 54 -0.51 6.19 -5.43
C ALA A 54 -1.53 6.39 -6.55
N ARG A 55 -2.15 7.57 -6.58
CA ARG A 55 -3.11 7.93 -7.62
C ARG A 55 -2.36 8.41 -8.86
N ILE A 56 -2.49 7.67 -9.97
CA ILE A 56 -1.73 7.90 -11.20
C ILE A 56 -2.50 8.78 -12.21
N ASP A 57 -3.83 8.83 -12.11
CA ASP A 57 -4.73 9.69 -12.88
C ASP A 57 -5.90 10.14 -11.99
N ASP A 58 -7.02 10.64 -12.52
CA ASP A 58 -8.18 11.05 -11.70
C ASP A 58 -8.98 9.89 -11.06
N ALA A 59 -8.32 8.77 -10.75
CA ALA A 59 -8.90 7.63 -10.05
C ALA A 59 -9.48 8.01 -8.68
N PRO A 60 -10.73 7.65 -8.37
CA PRO A 60 -11.21 7.73 -7.00
C PRO A 60 -10.39 6.80 -6.10
N VAL A 61 -10.04 7.26 -4.89
CA VAL A 61 -9.41 6.43 -3.87
C VAL A 61 -10.47 5.53 -3.24
N PRO A 62 -10.35 4.19 -3.33
CA PRO A 62 -11.30 3.26 -2.73
C PRO A 62 -11.43 3.49 -1.22
N ARG A 63 -12.67 3.46 -0.69
CA ARG A 63 -12.95 3.69 0.75
C ARG A 63 -12.02 2.95 1.71
N PRO A 64 -11.69 1.65 1.52
CA PRO A 64 -10.80 0.95 2.43
C PRO A 64 -9.40 1.56 2.51
N LEU A 65 -8.92 2.17 1.42
CA LEU A 65 -7.60 2.77 1.28
C LEU A 65 -7.53 4.22 1.79
N GLN A 66 -8.68 4.87 2.05
CA GLN A 66 -8.74 6.26 2.50
C GLN A 66 -8.17 6.48 3.91
N ARG A 67 -7.97 5.40 4.69
CA ARG A 67 -7.33 5.48 6.02
C ARG A 67 -5.81 5.69 5.96
N TRP A 68 -5.18 5.54 4.79
CA TRP A 68 -3.75 5.78 4.59
C TRP A 68 -3.52 7.10 3.87
N HIS A 69 -2.36 7.72 4.12
CA HIS A 69 -1.89 8.84 3.30
C HIS A 69 -1.57 8.35 1.88
N TRP A 70 -2.04 9.09 0.87
CA TRP A 70 -1.78 8.80 -0.53
C TRP A 70 -0.97 9.91 -1.21
N VAL A 71 -0.31 9.54 -2.30
CA VAL A 71 0.31 10.47 -3.25
C VAL A 71 -0.52 10.57 -4.51
N ASP A 72 -0.37 11.67 -5.23
CA ASP A 72 -1.18 12.00 -6.39
C ASP A 72 -0.28 12.51 -7.50
N ALA A 73 -0.28 11.83 -8.66
CA ALA A 73 0.57 12.15 -9.79
C ALA A 73 0.28 13.51 -10.44
N SER A 74 -0.84 14.16 -10.08
CA SER A 74 -1.11 15.55 -10.46
C SER A 74 -0.31 16.59 -9.65
N ASP A 75 0.33 16.19 -8.55
CA ASP A 75 1.24 17.02 -7.77
C ASP A 75 2.66 16.89 -8.34
N ASP A 76 3.29 17.99 -8.76
CA ASP A 76 4.64 17.98 -9.34
C ASP A 76 5.70 17.36 -8.42
N LEU A 77 5.45 17.30 -7.10
CA LEU A 77 6.35 16.74 -6.09
C LEU A 77 5.97 15.31 -5.64
N TRP A 78 5.07 14.63 -6.35
CA TRP A 78 4.52 13.36 -5.90
C TRP A 78 5.56 12.24 -5.79
N LEU A 79 6.55 12.22 -6.69
CA LEU A 79 7.63 11.23 -6.68
C LEU A 79 8.54 11.46 -5.48
N GLU A 80 8.93 12.69 -5.21
CA GLU A 80 9.74 13.07 -4.06
C GLU A 80 9.01 12.70 -2.76
N ARG A 81 7.71 12.98 -2.67
CA ARG A 81 6.87 12.59 -1.53
C ARG A 81 6.79 11.07 -1.36
N LEU A 82 6.68 10.34 -2.46
CA LEU A 82 6.70 8.87 -2.45
C LEU A 82 8.05 8.35 -1.95
N VAL A 83 9.16 8.87 -2.47
CA VAL A 83 10.52 8.49 -2.04
C VAL A 83 10.71 8.79 -0.55
N LEU A 84 10.34 9.98 -0.08
CA LEU A 84 10.41 10.35 1.34
C LEU A 84 9.56 9.42 2.22
N ALA A 85 8.41 8.97 1.74
CA ALA A 85 7.57 8.01 2.46
C ALA A 85 8.20 6.61 2.54
N LEU A 86 8.98 6.22 1.53
CA LEU A 86 9.74 4.96 1.50
C LEU A 86 11.02 5.02 2.35
N GLU A 87 11.63 6.19 2.49
CA GLU A 87 12.87 6.41 3.24
C GLU A 87 12.70 6.50 4.76
N LYS A 88 11.46 6.67 5.27
CA LYS A 88 11.22 6.84 6.72
C LYS A 88 11.85 5.68 7.52
N PRO A 89 12.79 5.99 8.45
CA PRO A 89 13.45 4.97 9.25
C PRO A 89 12.45 4.15 10.05
N ARG A 90 12.56 2.82 9.97
CA ARG A 90 11.79 1.91 10.82
C ARG A 90 12.12 2.17 12.29
N PRO A 91 11.14 2.11 13.21
CA PRO A 91 11.45 1.78 14.59
C PRO A 91 12.18 0.44 14.56
N ARG A 92 13.44 0.41 15.00
CA ARG A 92 14.14 -0.85 15.23
C ARG A 92 13.25 -1.66 16.17
N LEU A 93 12.91 -2.88 15.75
CA LEU A 93 12.32 -3.85 16.65
C LEU A 93 13.29 -3.95 17.83
N ALA A 94 12.86 -3.51 19.01
CA ALA A 94 13.51 -3.95 20.23
C ALA A 94 13.42 -5.48 20.18
N GLY A 95 14.56 -6.13 20.01
CA GLY A 95 14.64 -7.58 20.08
C GLY A 95 14.14 -7.99 21.45
N GLY A 96 12.93 -8.54 21.50
CA GLY A 96 12.51 -9.40 22.59
C GLY A 96 13.22 -10.73 22.41
N GLN A 97 14.35 -10.88 23.09
CA GLN A 97 14.68 -12.16 23.70
C GLN A 97 13.59 -12.41 24.76
N ASP A 98 12.90 -13.53 24.64
CA ASP A 98 12.59 -14.49 25.72
C ASP A 98 11.74 -15.64 25.17
#